data_AF-A0A3D9PW25-F1
#
_entry.id   AF-A0A3D9PW25-F1
#
_cell.length_a   1.000
_cell.length_b   1.000
_cell.length_c   1.000
_cell.angle_alpha   90.00
_cell.angle_beta   90.00
_cell.angle_gamma   90.00
#
_symmetry.space_group_name_H-M   'P 1'
#
loop_
_entity.id
_entity.type
_entity.pdbx_description
1 polymer ?
#
loop_
_entity_poly.entity_id
_entity_poly.type
_entity_poly.pdbx_seq_one_letter_code
_entity_poly.pdbx_strand_id
1 'polypeptide(L)'
;MARIPILGSGLNDGDELNALRSYYAQWRQNNSVMKSPFFALFKSFKELELLKNLDEGALRLYLYFGFVAGNENGVSWHSIQTIADYFDKQTRTIDGWIHKLVEAGLIYRTKDDKKSHTTFLIPYTNSILNLQPKRKHEADDQALIQDLVTSLKELAGVYGEIINVVHIFHWARDGRSKQPTHEQKPVNFLLFITKRTDGVLIGHRHHLRKSDKYGISQLYIDEVAVFDSPFLYKDKPVAGIAVKETYRLRSKDSIETLLGMVQDLAGMDEDVLLQHAQVEYGLISDVLVEDEEEEPEEQEAENDEGGED
;
A
#
# COMPACT_ATOMS: atom_id res chain seq x y z
N MET A 1 -19.52 21.77 -34.06
CA MET A 1 -18.49 20.87 -33.50
C MET A 1 -17.49 20.56 -34.59
N ALA A 2 -16.19 20.67 -34.33
CA ALA A 2 -15.17 20.27 -35.31
C ALA A 2 -15.21 18.73 -35.43
N ARG A 3 -15.56 18.21 -36.62
CA ARG A 3 -15.53 16.77 -36.90
C ARG A 3 -14.07 16.29 -36.94
N ILE A 4 -13.79 15.17 -36.29
CA ILE A 4 -12.47 14.52 -36.34
C ILE A 4 -12.34 13.89 -37.74
N PRO A 5 -11.37 14.25 -38.60
CA PRO A 5 -11.30 13.79 -40.00
C PRO A 5 -10.97 12.31 -40.19
N ILE A 6 -10.85 11.55 -39.09
CA ILE A 6 -10.29 10.19 -39.08
C ILE A 6 -11.35 9.15 -39.45
N LEU A 7 -12.65 9.46 -39.32
CA LEU A 7 -13.75 8.56 -39.65
C LEU A 7 -14.53 9.16 -40.83
N GLY A 8 -14.62 8.43 -41.94
CA GLY A 8 -15.27 8.90 -43.17
C GLY A 8 -16.70 9.38 -42.96
N SER A 9 -17.13 10.32 -43.81
CA SER A 9 -18.34 11.14 -43.67
C SER A 9 -19.70 10.42 -43.86
N GLY A 10 -19.81 9.15 -43.48
CA GLY A 10 -20.99 8.30 -43.78
C GLY A 10 -21.55 7.48 -42.61
N LEU A 11 -21.04 7.66 -41.40
CA LEU A 11 -21.56 6.97 -40.21
C LEU A 11 -22.69 7.79 -39.56
N ASN A 12 -23.71 7.11 -39.07
CA ASN A 12 -24.74 7.74 -38.24
C ASN A 12 -24.11 8.14 -36.89
N ASP A 13 -24.50 9.27 -36.30
CA ASP A 13 -23.78 9.87 -35.15
C ASP A 13 -23.63 8.90 -33.95
N GLY A 14 -24.59 7.98 -33.76
CA GLY A 14 -24.52 6.93 -32.73
C GLY A 14 -23.48 5.83 -33.00
N ASP A 15 -23.29 5.46 -34.27
CA ASP A 15 -22.34 4.44 -34.68
C ASP A 15 -20.89 4.96 -34.58
N GLU A 16 -20.69 6.24 -34.91
CA GLU A 16 -19.40 6.91 -34.77
C GLU A 16 -18.96 6.99 -33.29
N LEU A 17 -19.85 7.38 -32.38
CA LEU A 17 -19.56 7.43 -30.95
C LEU A 17 -19.20 6.06 -30.36
N ASN A 18 -19.90 5.01 -30.77
CA ASN A 18 -19.61 3.65 -30.32
C ASN A 18 -18.29 3.13 -30.90
N ALA A 19 -17.98 3.46 -32.16
CA ALA A 19 -16.70 3.14 -32.77
C ALA A 19 -15.53 3.81 -32.03
N LEU A 20 -15.66 5.10 -31.68
CA LEU A 20 -14.64 5.83 -30.91
C LEU A 20 -14.40 5.22 -29.51
N ARG A 21 -15.48 4.85 -28.81
CA ARG A 21 -15.38 4.17 -27.50
C ARG A 21 -14.69 2.81 -27.61
N SER A 22 -15.12 2.00 -28.58
CA SER A 22 -14.53 0.68 -28.85
C SER A 22 -13.06 0.78 -29.25
N TYR A 23 -12.71 1.74 -30.11
CA TYR A 23 -11.33 1.99 -30.53
C TYR A 23 -10.43 2.31 -29.33
N TYR A 24 -10.84 3.25 -28.47
CA TYR A 24 -10.06 3.58 -27.27
C TYR A 24 -9.94 2.40 -26.31
N ALA A 25 -11.02 1.65 -26.09
CA ALA A 25 -11.02 0.47 -25.23
C ALA A 25 -10.04 -0.60 -25.73
N GLN A 26 -10.07 -0.91 -27.04
CA GLN A 26 -9.16 -1.85 -27.67
C GLN A 26 -7.71 -1.35 -27.65
N TRP A 27 -7.47 -0.08 -27.95
CA TRP A 27 -6.14 0.52 -27.85
C TRP A 27 -5.58 0.39 -26.43
N ARG A 28 -6.38 0.69 -25.39
CA ARG A 28 -5.96 0.55 -24.00
C ARG A 28 -5.67 -0.90 -23.62
N GLN A 29 -6.55 -1.83 -24.02
CA GLN A 29 -6.36 -3.26 -23.80
C GLN A 29 -5.05 -3.74 -24.42
N ASN A 30 -4.81 -3.41 -25.69
CA ASN A 30 -3.60 -3.81 -26.42
C ASN A 30 -2.33 -3.24 -25.77
N ASN A 31 -2.33 -1.96 -25.40
CA ASN A 31 -1.20 -1.33 -24.73
C ASN A 31 -0.96 -1.85 -23.31
N SER A 32 -1.99 -2.34 -22.61
CA SER A 32 -1.79 -2.98 -21.30
C SER A 32 -1.10 -4.34 -21.39
N VAL A 33 -1.22 -5.02 -22.54
CA VAL A 33 -0.62 -6.34 -22.80
C VAL A 33 0.80 -6.19 -23.37
N MET A 34 1.01 -5.21 -24.24
CA MET A 34 2.33 -4.86 -24.73
C MET A 34 3.11 -4.24 -23.56
N LYS A 35 4.13 -4.93 -23.04
CA LYS A 35 5.00 -4.46 -21.95
C LYS A 35 5.89 -3.26 -22.35
N SER A 36 5.37 -2.36 -23.17
CA SER A 36 6.02 -1.14 -23.60
C SER A 36 6.27 -0.25 -22.38
N PRO A 37 7.43 0.43 -22.33
CA PRO A 37 7.66 1.53 -21.39
C PRO A 37 6.49 2.50 -21.36
N PHE A 38 6.03 2.87 -20.16
CA PHE A 38 5.01 3.88 -19.98
C PHE A 38 5.30 4.72 -18.76
N PHE A 39 4.86 5.98 -18.82
CA PHE A 39 4.86 6.86 -17.68
C PHE A 39 3.50 6.85 -17.00
N ALA A 40 3.46 6.43 -15.73
CA ALA A 40 2.23 6.40 -14.96
C ALA A 40 1.89 7.81 -14.44
N LEU A 41 0.84 8.42 -14.99
CA LEU A 41 0.23 9.63 -14.44
C LEU A 41 -1.13 9.28 -13.83
N PHE A 42 -1.22 9.31 -12.51
CA PHE A 42 -2.41 8.95 -11.75
C PHE A 42 -3.40 10.12 -11.69
N LYS A 43 -4.69 9.80 -11.50
CA LYS A 43 -5.76 10.81 -11.36
C LYS A 43 -5.50 11.78 -10.21
N SER A 44 -4.83 11.31 -9.16
CA SER A 44 -4.37 12.10 -8.03
C SER A 44 -3.52 13.31 -8.44
N PHE A 45 -2.82 13.27 -9.57
CA PHE A 45 -2.10 14.43 -10.08
C PHE A 45 -3.03 15.64 -10.34
N LYS A 46 -4.27 15.36 -10.78
CA LYS A 46 -5.31 16.38 -10.91
C LYS A 46 -5.93 16.74 -9.56
N GLU A 47 -6.19 15.76 -8.70
CA GLU A 47 -6.85 15.95 -7.40
C GLU A 47 -5.99 16.78 -6.43
N LEU A 48 -4.67 16.62 -6.50
CA LEU A 48 -3.68 17.44 -5.80
C LEU A 48 -3.48 18.83 -6.43
N GLU A 49 -4.32 19.19 -7.41
CA GLU A 49 -4.25 20.43 -8.19
C GLU A 49 -2.89 20.68 -8.89
N LEU A 50 -2.01 19.69 -9.01
CA LEU A 50 -0.69 19.85 -9.66
C LEU A 50 -0.85 20.28 -11.13
N LEU A 51 -1.83 19.73 -11.83
CA LEU A 51 -2.13 20.12 -13.20
C LEU A 51 -2.54 21.61 -13.34
N LYS A 52 -3.16 22.18 -12.30
CA LYS A 52 -3.68 23.55 -12.28
C LYS A 52 -2.63 24.55 -11.79
N ASN A 53 -1.83 24.16 -10.80
CA ASN A 53 -0.97 25.07 -10.04
C ASN A 53 0.50 25.03 -10.46
N LEU A 54 0.95 23.95 -11.14
CA LEU A 54 2.30 23.86 -11.65
C LEU A 54 2.46 24.75 -12.89
N ASP A 55 3.60 25.42 -13.03
CA ASP A 55 3.86 26.23 -14.22
C ASP A 55 3.94 25.35 -15.48
N GLU A 56 3.52 25.90 -16.62
CA GLU A 56 3.43 25.15 -17.87
C GLU A 56 4.77 24.52 -18.27
N GLY A 57 5.89 25.19 -17.95
CA GLY A 57 7.23 24.73 -18.25
C GLY A 57 7.66 23.54 -17.41
N ALA A 58 7.49 23.63 -16.10
CA ALA A 58 7.70 22.54 -15.16
C ALA A 58 6.80 21.35 -15.47
N LEU A 59 5.53 21.57 -15.84
CA LEU A 59 4.63 20.50 -16.25
C LEU A 59 5.16 19.76 -17.49
N ARG A 60 5.58 20.49 -18.53
CA ARG A 60 6.21 19.90 -19.73
C ARG A 60 7.48 19.13 -19.36
N LEU A 61 8.29 19.68 -18.47
CA LEU A 61 9.52 19.04 -17.99
C LEU A 61 9.24 17.76 -17.20
N TYR A 62 8.20 17.74 -16.37
CA TYR A 62 7.79 16.55 -15.62
C TYR A 62 7.37 15.42 -16.56
N LEU A 63 6.55 15.74 -17.56
CA LEU A 63 6.17 14.79 -18.60
C LEU A 63 7.39 14.30 -19.37
N TYR A 64 8.32 15.19 -19.71
CA TYR A 64 9.59 14.82 -20.33
C TYR A 64 10.38 13.81 -19.49
N PHE A 65 10.51 14.03 -18.18
CA PHE A 65 11.14 13.04 -17.30
C PHE A 65 10.43 11.70 -17.32
N GLY A 66 9.11 11.67 -17.48
CA GLY A 66 8.35 10.44 -17.70
C GLY A 66 8.79 9.64 -18.94
N PHE A 67 9.29 10.29 -19.98
CA PHE A 67 9.79 9.62 -21.20
C PHE A 67 11.26 9.20 -21.09
N VAL A 68 12.08 9.91 -20.31
CA VAL A 68 13.54 9.69 -20.28
C VAL A 68 14.03 9.00 -19.01
N ALA A 69 13.19 8.86 -17.99
CA ALA A 69 13.51 8.11 -16.79
C ALA A 69 13.38 6.60 -17.04
N GLY A 70 14.25 5.81 -16.41
CA GLY A 70 14.13 4.35 -16.43
C GLY A 70 12.86 3.90 -15.72
N ASN A 71 12.09 2.98 -16.31
CA ASN A 71 10.83 2.50 -15.72
C ASN A 71 11.01 1.76 -14.38
N GLU A 72 12.19 1.18 -14.14
CA GLU A 72 12.44 0.36 -12.95
C GLU A 72 12.65 1.19 -11.68
N ASN A 73 13.28 2.36 -11.81
CA ASN A 73 13.75 3.15 -10.67
C ASN A 73 13.47 4.66 -10.79
N GLY A 74 12.85 5.11 -11.89
CA GLY A 74 12.50 6.51 -12.10
C GLY A 74 13.70 7.44 -12.28
N VAL A 75 14.87 6.91 -12.65
CA VAL A 75 16.12 7.69 -12.74
C VAL A 75 16.36 8.23 -14.14
N SER A 76 16.74 9.50 -14.25
CA SER A 76 17.27 10.14 -15.46
C SER A 76 18.63 10.77 -15.19
N TRP A 77 19.55 10.66 -16.15
CA TRP A 77 20.89 11.27 -16.10
C TRP A 77 21.06 12.44 -17.09
N HIS A 78 19.95 12.92 -17.66
CA HIS A 78 20.00 14.01 -18.64
C HIS A 78 20.52 15.30 -17.99
N SER A 79 21.60 15.81 -18.57
CA SER A 79 22.21 17.05 -18.13
C SER A 79 21.26 18.23 -18.37
N ILE A 80 21.46 19.33 -17.65
CA ILE A 80 20.66 20.52 -17.88
C ILE A 80 20.79 21.05 -19.31
N GLN A 81 21.99 20.92 -19.91
CA GLN A 81 22.22 21.31 -21.29
C GLN A 81 21.38 20.45 -22.24
N THR A 82 21.37 19.13 -22.05
CA THR A 82 20.56 18.20 -22.84
C THR A 82 19.07 18.54 -22.79
N ILE A 83 18.58 18.91 -21.60
CA ILE A 83 17.18 19.29 -21.41
C ILE A 83 16.90 20.65 -22.08
N ALA A 84 17.82 21.61 -21.92
CA ALA A 84 17.74 22.93 -22.53
C ALA A 84 17.70 22.87 -24.06
N ASP A 85 18.56 22.03 -24.66
CA ASP A 85 18.61 21.78 -26.10
C ASP A 85 17.29 21.16 -26.60
N TYR A 86 16.71 20.22 -25.85
CA TYR A 86 15.44 19.59 -26.22
C TYR A 86 14.27 20.57 -26.26
N PHE A 87 14.18 21.48 -25.28
CA PHE A 87 13.08 22.43 -25.18
C PHE A 87 13.33 23.74 -25.95
N ASP A 88 14.50 23.91 -26.58
CA ASP A 88 14.96 25.17 -27.15
C ASP A 88 14.83 26.33 -26.13
N LYS A 89 15.46 26.12 -24.96
CA LYS A 89 15.48 27.07 -23.84
C LYS A 89 16.89 27.28 -23.31
N GLN A 90 17.07 28.34 -22.54
CA GLN A 90 18.30 28.55 -21.78
C GLN A 90 18.34 27.63 -20.57
N THR A 91 19.53 27.20 -20.16
CA THR A 91 19.74 26.38 -18.95
C THR A 91 19.12 27.00 -17.71
N ARG A 92 19.22 28.34 -17.54
CA ARG A 92 18.56 29.08 -16.45
C ARG A 92 17.04 28.86 -16.39
N THR A 93 16.39 28.73 -17.54
CA THR A 93 14.93 28.46 -17.60
C THR A 93 14.65 27.05 -17.11
N ILE A 94 15.46 26.08 -17.54
CA ILE A 94 15.35 24.68 -17.09
C ILE A 94 15.62 24.55 -15.60
N ASP A 95 16.62 25.26 -15.06
CA ASP A 95 16.87 25.30 -13.60
C ASP A 95 15.64 25.80 -12.85
N GLY A 96 14.97 26.84 -13.36
CA GLY A 96 13.71 27.33 -12.79
C GLY A 96 12.62 26.26 -12.77
N TRP A 97 12.43 25.54 -13.87
CA TRP A 97 11.46 24.43 -13.96
C TRP A 97 11.82 23.27 -13.03
N ILE A 98 13.09 22.89 -12.94
CA ILE A 98 13.59 21.86 -12.01
C ILE A 98 13.28 22.27 -10.57
N HIS A 99 13.57 23.52 -10.20
CA HIS A 99 13.31 24.02 -8.85
C HIS A 99 11.82 23.91 -8.50
N LYS A 100 10.93 24.29 -9.42
CA LYS A 100 9.47 24.18 -9.24
C LYS A 100 9.02 22.73 -9.05
N LEU A 101 9.60 21.79 -9.79
CA LEU A 101 9.31 20.36 -9.60
C LEU A 101 9.83 19.80 -8.28
N VAL A 102 10.97 20.29 -7.79
CA VAL A 102 11.51 19.93 -6.47
C VAL A 102 10.62 20.50 -5.37
N GLU A 103 10.23 21.77 -5.46
CA GLU A 103 9.29 22.41 -4.52
C GLU A 103 7.95 21.67 -4.46
N ALA A 104 7.46 21.16 -5.60
CA ALA A 104 6.23 20.37 -5.68
C ALA A 104 6.38 18.90 -5.22
N GLY A 105 7.58 18.48 -4.79
CA GLY A 105 7.82 17.10 -4.33
C GLY A 105 7.76 16.03 -5.43
N LEU A 106 7.85 16.44 -6.72
CA LEU A 106 7.71 15.56 -7.87
C LEU A 106 9.02 14.96 -8.35
N ILE A 107 10.13 15.65 -8.10
CA ILE A 107 11.48 15.16 -8.41
C ILE A 107 12.44 15.44 -7.27
N TYR A 108 13.50 14.65 -7.23
CA TYR A 108 14.70 14.95 -6.45
C TYR A 108 15.90 14.95 -7.39
N ARG A 109 16.74 15.99 -7.31
CA ARG A 109 17.93 16.11 -8.18
C ARG A 109 19.18 16.27 -7.33
N THR A 110 20.15 15.40 -7.52
CA THR A 110 21.40 15.41 -6.78
C THR A 110 22.60 15.20 -7.69
N LYS A 111 23.78 15.60 -7.22
CA LYS A 111 25.04 15.24 -7.85
C LYS A 111 25.51 13.94 -7.20
N ASP A 112 25.44 12.87 -7.96
CA ASP A 112 26.01 11.57 -7.60
C ASP A 112 27.47 11.49 -8.09
N ASP A 113 28.12 10.34 -7.98
CA ASP A 113 29.48 10.05 -8.50
C ASP A 113 29.60 10.20 -10.04
N LYS A 114 28.54 10.64 -10.71
CA LYS A 114 28.45 10.83 -12.15
C LYS A 114 28.76 12.28 -12.55
N LYS A 115 29.17 12.43 -13.82
CA LYS A 115 29.51 13.74 -14.42
C LYS A 115 28.28 14.66 -14.53
N SER A 116 27.09 14.10 -14.73
CA SER A 116 25.81 14.83 -14.73
C SER A 116 25.05 14.60 -13.43
N HIS A 117 24.19 15.55 -13.09
CA HIS A 117 23.23 15.38 -11.99
C HIS A 117 22.27 14.23 -12.30
N THR A 118 21.96 13.45 -11.27
CA THR A 118 20.95 12.39 -11.30
C THR A 118 19.61 12.98 -10.85
N THR A 119 18.56 12.77 -11.65
CA THR A 119 17.19 13.16 -11.31
C THR A 119 16.38 11.90 -11.02
N PHE A 120 15.69 11.87 -9.88
CA PHE A 120 14.77 10.82 -9.46
C PHE A 120 13.35 11.35 -9.57
N LEU A 121 12.48 10.60 -10.24
CA LEU A 121 11.04 10.81 -10.13
C LEU A 121 10.57 10.34 -8.76
N ILE A 122 9.82 11.20 -8.07
CA ILE A 122 9.33 10.92 -6.72
C ILE A 122 7.83 10.61 -6.78
N PRO A 123 7.38 9.48 -6.20
CA PRO A 123 5.95 9.19 -6.08
C PRO A 123 5.24 10.29 -5.27
N TYR A 124 4.11 10.76 -5.81
CA TYR A 124 3.25 11.80 -5.21
C TYR A 124 1.94 11.22 -4.64
N THR A 125 1.83 9.90 -4.59
CA THR A 125 0.68 9.19 -4.01
C THR A 125 1.11 8.39 -2.81
N ASN A 126 0.16 8.10 -1.92
CA ASN A 126 0.38 7.16 -0.84
C ASN A 126 0.84 5.80 -1.39
N SER A 127 1.68 5.12 -0.64
CA SER A 127 2.30 3.87 -1.11
C SER A 127 2.52 2.88 0.04
N ILE A 128 2.63 1.60 -0.33
CA ILE A 128 3.01 0.52 0.57
C ILE A 128 4.36 -0.02 0.15
N LEU A 129 5.31 -0.04 1.08
CA LEU A 129 6.66 -0.57 0.89
C LEU A 129 6.88 -1.76 1.84
N ASN A 130 7.66 -2.76 1.40
CA ASN A 130 8.10 -3.81 2.31
C ASN A 130 9.39 -3.36 2.98
N LEU A 131 9.38 -3.28 4.31
CA LEU A 131 10.54 -2.90 5.11
C LEU A 131 11.39 -4.12 5.43
N GLN A 132 12.70 -3.99 5.21
CA GLN A 132 13.67 -5.00 5.58
C GLN A 132 14.54 -4.46 6.72
N PRO A 133 14.87 -5.28 7.74
CA PRO A 133 15.84 -4.91 8.75
C PRO A 133 17.24 -4.85 8.12
N LYS A 134 18.14 -4.07 8.71
CA LYS A 134 19.53 -3.95 8.21
C LYS A 134 20.32 -5.20 8.42
N ARG A 135 20.02 -5.93 9.50
CA ARG A 135 20.66 -7.18 9.86
C ARG A 135 19.64 -8.29 9.95
N LYS A 136 20.13 -9.53 9.88
CA LYS A 136 19.30 -10.70 10.16
C LYS A 136 19.02 -10.76 11.67
N HIS A 137 17.77 -11.02 12.02
CA HIS A 137 17.34 -11.28 13.39
C HIS A 137 16.86 -12.73 13.49
N GLU A 138 17.18 -13.40 14.61
CA GLU A 138 16.79 -14.80 14.83
C GLU A 138 15.37 -14.92 15.40
N ALA A 139 14.86 -13.84 16.02
CA ALA A 139 13.52 -13.74 16.58
C ALA A 139 12.85 -12.40 16.17
N ASP A 140 11.53 -12.36 16.28
CA ASP A 140 10.72 -11.15 16.12
C ASP A 140 10.57 -10.48 17.51
N ASP A 141 11.59 -9.73 17.91
CA ASP A 141 11.70 -9.13 19.25
C ASP A 141 11.83 -7.59 19.20
N GLN A 142 12.03 -6.98 20.36
CA GLN A 142 12.22 -5.52 20.46
C GLN A 142 13.49 -5.03 19.72
N ALA A 143 14.51 -5.88 19.54
CA ALA A 143 15.72 -5.52 18.82
C ALA A 143 15.47 -5.43 17.31
N LEU A 144 14.59 -6.27 16.76
CA LEU A 144 14.11 -6.16 15.38
C LEU A 144 13.43 -4.81 15.13
N ILE A 145 12.49 -4.42 16.01
CA ILE A 145 11.78 -3.14 15.86
C ILE A 145 12.73 -1.97 15.92
N GLN A 146 13.66 -1.98 16.88
CA GLN A 146 14.64 -0.90 17.00
C GLN A 146 15.49 -0.76 15.73
N ASP A 147 15.84 -1.86 15.06
CA ASP A 147 16.55 -1.85 13.78
C ASP A 147 15.70 -1.27 12.64
N LEU A 148 14.43 -1.66 12.55
CA LEU A 148 13.47 -1.13 11.58
C LEU A 148 13.25 0.39 11.77
N VAL A 149 13.05 0.83 13.01
CA VAL A 149 12.89 2.26 13.38
C VAL A 149 14.15 3.05 13.04
N THR A 150 15.33 2.50 13.35
CA THR A 150 16.62 3.16 13.02
C THR A 150 16.77 3.35 11.52
N SER A 151 16.42 2.32 10.74
CA SER A 151 16.46 2.36 9.27
C SER A 151 15.53 3.43 8.69
N LEU A 152 14.31 3.54 9.21
CA LEU A 152 13.36 4.56 8.79
C LEU A 152 13.79 5.97 9.20
N LYS A 153 14.37 6.14 10.40
CA LYS A 153 14.88 7.44 10.86
C LYS A 153 16.03 7.97 10.00
N GLU A 154 16.94 7.09 9.60
CA GLU A 154 18.03 7.48 8.68
C GLU A 154 17.52 7.88 7.29
N LEU A 155 16.39 7.31 6.87
CA LEU A 155 15.75 7.61 5.60
C LEU A 155 14.57 8.61 5.73
N ALA A 156 14.49 9.35 6.84
CA ALA A 156 13.41 10.30 7.09
C ALA A 156 13.36 11.42 6.04
N GLY A 157 14.49 11.77 5.41
CA GLY A 157 14.52 12.71 4.28
C GLY A 157 13.80 12.20 3.02
N VAL A 158 13.62 10.88 2.88
CA VAL A 158 12.93 10.24 1.76
C VAL A 158 11.49 9.87 2.14
N TYR A 159 11.32 9.24 3.30
CA TYR A 159 10.03 8.69 3.70
C TYR A 159 9.21 9.59 4.63
N GLY A 160 9.81 10.66 5.14
CA GLY A 160 9.22 11.51 6.16
C GLY A 160 9.35 10.92 7.56
N GLU A 161 8.70 11.56 8.53
CA GLU A 161 8.76 11.15 9.93
C GLU A 161 7.80 9.99 10.21
N ILE A 162 8.19 9.09 11.11
CA ILE A 162 7.29 8.04 11.62
C ILE A 162 6.22 8.71 12.49
N ILE A 163 4.97 8.62 12.06
CA ILE A 163 3.81 9.18 12.77
C ILE A 163 3.04 8.11 13.54
N ASN A 164 3.08 6.85 13.11
CA ASN A 164 2.44 5.75 13.82
C ASN A 164 3.14 4.39 13.58
N VAL A 165 3.00 3.47 14.52
CA VAL A 165 3.48 2.08 14.44
C VAL A 165 2.39 1.18 15.02
N VAL A 166 1.94 0.21 14.24
CA VAL A 166 0.85 -0.69 14.63
C VAL A 166 1.24 -2.14 14.33
N HIS A 167 0.88 -3.05 15.22
CA HIS A 167 1.00 -4.49 15.01
C HIS A 167 -0.32 -5.03 14.48
N ILE A 168 -0.33 -5.49 13.24
CA ILE A 168 -1.52 -6.06 12.60
C ILE A 168 -1.49 -7.58 12.68
N PHE A 169 -2.59 -8.13 13.15
CA PHE A 169 -2.90 -9.55 13.17
C PHE A 169 -4.07 -9.87 12.22
N HIS A 170 -3.99 -10.98 11.51
CA HIS A 170 -5.18 -11.64 10.98
C HIS A 170 -4.96 -13.14 10.82
N TRP A 171 -6.02 -13.93 10.98
CA TRP A 171 -5.98 -15.35 10.64
C TRP A 171 -5.83 -15.52 9.13
N ALA A 172 -4.98 -16.48 8.71
CA ALA A 172 -4.95 -16.88 7.30
C ALA A 172 -6.28 -17.57 6.92
N ARG A 173 -6.45 -17.85 5.63
CA ARG A 173 -7.52 -18.72 5.14
C ARG A 173 -6.90 -19.80 4.27
N ASP A 174 -7.41 -21.01 4.39
CA ASP A 174 -7.26 -22.00 3.33
C ASP A 174 -8.11 -21.58 2.12
N GLY A 175 -7.60 -21.79 0.90
CA GLY A 175 -8.29 -21.46 -0.35
C GLY A 175 -9.62 -22.19 -0.54
N ARG A 176 -9.89 -23.22 0.28
CA ARG A 176 -11.13 -24.02 0.26
C ARG A 176 -12.09 -23.70 1.41
N SER A 177 -11.61 -23.21 2.55
CA SER A 177 -12.46 -22.92 3.72
C SER A 177 -12.96 -21.49 3.72
N LYS A 178 -14.22 -21.30 4.14
CA LYS A 178 -14.76 -19.97 4.40
C LYS A 178 -14.29 -19.38 5.73
N GLN A 179 -13.79 -20.22 6.63
CA GLN A 179 -13.52 -19.88 8.02
C GLN A 179 -12.06 -20.21 8.40
N PRO A 180 -11.46 -19.40 9.29
CA PRO A 180 -10.16 -19.71 9.88
C PRO A 180 -10.27 -20.97 10.76
N THR A 181 -9.17 -21.72 10.87
CA THR A 181 -9.09 -22.94 11.69
C THR A 181 -7.83 -22.92 12.56
N HIS A 182 -7.81 -23.70 13.64
CA HIS A 182 -6.69 -23.78 14.59
C HIS A 182 -5.36 -24.20 13.93
N GLU A 183 -5.42 -24.89 12.80
CA GLU A 183 -4.25 -25.37 12.06
C GLU A 183 -3.60 -24.31 11.14
N GLN A 184 -4.28 -23.17 10.92
CA GLN A 184 -3.82 -22.18 9.95
C GLN A 184 -2.80 -21.22 10.56
N LYS A 185 -1.69 -21.03 9.83
CA LYS A 185 -0.65 -20.09 10.26
C LYS A 185 -1.18 -18.65 10.23
N PRO A 186 -1.16 -17.94 11.36
CA PRO A 186 -1.59 -16.55 11.41
C PRO A 186 -0.68 -15.65 10.56
N VAL A 187 -1.14 -14.42 10.37
CA VAL A 187 -0.38 -13.38 9.71
C VAL A 187 -0.15 -12.26 10.70
N ASN A 188 1.10 -12.15 11.12
CA ASN A 188 1.60 -11.07 11.96
C ASN A 188 2.47 -10.13 11.12
N PHE A 189 2.25 -8.82 11.21
CA PHE A 189 3.15 -7.84 10.63
C PHE A 189 3.11 -6.51 11.38
N LEU A 190 4.24 -5.80 11.36
CA LEU A 190 4.30 -4.40 11.77
C LEU A 190 4.02 -3.51 10.58
N LEU A 191 3.22 -2.47 10.82
CA LEU A 191 2.97 -1.39 9.89
C LEU A 191 3.49 -0.10 10.49
N PHE A 192 4.59 0.41 9.94
CA PHE A 192 5.08 1.75 10.26
C PHE A 192 4.49 2.73 9.26
N ILE A 193 3.91 3.81 9.75
CA ILE A 193 3.34 4.86 8.91
C ILE A 193 4.26 6.07 9.00
N THR A 194 4.81 6.47 7.85
CA THR A 194 5.58 7.70 7.74
C THR A 194 4.82 8.75 6.94
N LYS A 195 5.04 10.03 7.26
CA LYS A 195 4.43 11.16 6.58
C LYS A 195 5.49 12.14 6.12
N ARG A 196 5.52 12.39 4.82
CA ARG A 196 6.38 13.41 4.20
C ARG A 196 5.83 14.81 4.44
N THR A 197 6.68 15.81 4.26
CA THR A 197 6.32 17.24 4.41
C THR A 197 5.25 17.71 3.43
N ASP A 198 5.13 17.06 2.28
CA ASP A 198 4.07 17.27 1.27
C ASP A 198 2.78 16.50 1.57
N GLY A 199 2.71 15.80 2.70
CA GLY A 199 1.53 15.08 3.16
C GLY A 199 1.38 13.65 2.65
N VAL A 200 2.28 13.17 1.78
CA VAL A 200 2.23 11.78 1.29
C VAL A 200 2.48 10.81 2.45
N LEU A 201 1.59 9.81 2.57
CA LEU A 201 1.69 8.73 3.55
C LEU A 201 2.34 7.49 2.95
N ILE A 202 3.24 6.86 3.71
CA ILE A 202 3.90 5.62 3.30
C ILE A 202 3.72 4.58 4.39
N GLY A 203 3.06 3.47 4.05
CA GLY A 203 2.97 2.29 4.90
C GLY A 203 4.14 1.36 4.67
N HIS A 204 5.00 1.21 5.67
CA HIS A 204 6.14 0.29 5.63
C HIS A 204 5.76 -0.98 6.37
N ARG A 205 5.57 -2.06 5.62
CA ARG A 205 5.14 -3.36 6.13
C ARG A 205 6.33 -4.27 6.40
N HIS A 206 6.40 -4.84 7.59
CA HIS A 206 7.37 -5.89 7.93
C HIS A 206 6.66 -7.12 8.50
N HIS A 207 6.75 -8.26 7.82
CA HIS A 207 6.15 -9.51 8.29
C HIS A 207 6.95 -10.12 9.43
N LEU A 208 6.26 -10.44 10.53
CA LEU A 208 6.79 -11.14 11.69
C LEU A 208 6.72 -12.65 11.44
N ARG A 209 7.74 -13.17 10.73
CA ARG A 209 7.78 -14.56 10.27
C ARG A 209 8.14 -15.57 11.35
N LYS A 210 8.72 -15.11 12.46
CA LYS A 210 9.06 -15.91 13.65
C LYS A 210 7.94 -15.89 14.70
N SER A 211 6.93 -15.04 14.52
CA SER A 211 5.70 -15.02 15.32
C SER A 211 4.57 -15.89 14.74
N ASP A 212 4.88 -16.96 14.00
CA ASP A 212 3.85 -17.81 13.38
C ASP A 212 3.14 -18.77 14.37
N LYS A 213 3.61 -18.83 15.62
CA LYS A 213 2.98 -19.54 16.73
C LYS A 213 2.16 -18.64 17.65
N TYR A 214 2.12 -17.35 17.36
CA TYR A 214 1.39 -16.37 18.18
C TYR A 214 0.07 -16.01 17.51
N GLY A 215 -0.98 -15.99 18.31
CA GLY A 215 -2.35 -15.75 17.90
C GLY A 215 -3.08 -14.87 18.89
N ILE A 216 -4.37 -14.70 18.63
CA ILE A 216 -5.30 -14.06 19.55
C ILE A 216 -6.28 -15.09 20.11
N SER A 217 -6.95 -14.77 21.22
CA SER A 217 -7.93 -15.65 21.87
C SER A 217 -9.26 -15.83 21.12
N GLN A 218 -9.46 -15.16 19.98
CA GLN A 218 -10.66 -15.27 19.16
C GLN A 218 -10.35 -15.72 17.73
N LEU A 219 -11.02 -16.77 17.28
CA LEU A 219 -10.89 -17.24 15.89
C LEU A 219 -11.67 -16.35 14.90
N TYR A 220 -12.77 -15.77 15.36
CA TYR A 220 -13.68 -14.95 14.55
C TYR A 220 -13.63 -13.49 14.99
N ILE A 221 -13.33 -12.60 14.04
CA ILE A 221 -13.31 -11.15 14.24
C ILE A 221 -14.37 -10.55 13.33
N ASP A 222 -15.35 -9.85 13.90
CA ASP A 222 -16.44 -9.27 13.12
C ASP A 222 -15.95 -8.17 12.17
N GLU A 223 -15.20 -7.21 12.71
CA GLU A 223 -14.56 -6.12 11.94
C GLU A 223 -13.13 -5.88 12.42
N VAL A 224 -12.98 -5.40 13.66
CA VAL A 224 -11.71 -5.05 14.30
C VAL A 224 -11.76 -5.43 15.79
N ALA A 225 -10.69 -6.04 16.27
CA ALA A 225 -10.41 -6.22 17.69
C ALA A 225 -9.01 -5.66 18.02
N VAL A 226 -8.77 -5.33 19.28
CA VAL A 226 -7.52 -4.75 19.78
C VAL A 226 -6.87 -5.71 20.76
N PHE A 227 -5.54 -5.73 20.76
CA PHE A 227 -4.75 -6.54 21.67
C PHE A 227 -3.49 -5.82 22.13
N ASP A 228 -2.96 -6.23 23.27
CA ASP A 228 -1.69 -5.72 23.79
C ASP A 228 -0.52 -6.32 23.00
N SER A 229 0.08 -5.52 22.12
CA SER A 229 1.28 -5.95 21.40
C SER A 229 2.47 -6.06 22.37
N PRO A 230 3.32 -7.08 22.26
CA PRO A 230 4.51 -7.24 23.12
C PRO A 230 5.64 -6.25 22.80
N PHE A 231 5.36 -5.23 21.99
CA PHE A 231 6.34 -4.39 21.33
C PHE A 231 6.19 -2.95 21.79
N LEU A 232 7.32 -2.25 21.90
CA LEU A 232 7.37 -0.85 22.32
C LEU A 232 7.87 0.05 21.19
N TYR A 233 7.29 1.25 21.09
CA TYR A 233 7.77 2.34 20.26
C TYR A 233 7.75 3.64 21.06
N LYS A 234 8.91 4.31 21.16
CA LYS A 234 9.09 5.50 22.02
C LYS A 234 8.62 5.25 23.46
N ASP A 235 8.99 4.09 24.01
CA ASP A 235 8.63 3.64 25.37
C ASP A 235 7.12 3.48 25.63
N LYS A 236 6.29 3.53 24.57
CA LYS A 236 4.85 3.23 24.63
C LYS A 236 4.57 1.87 23.98
N PRO A 237 3.56 1.12 24.46
CA PRO A 237 3.06 -0.05 23.76
C PRO A 237 2.65 0.27 22.33
N VAL A 238 3.08 -0.57 21.39
CA VAL A 238 2.54 -0.58 20.03
C VAL A 238 1.10 -1.08 20.09
N ALA A 239 0.16 -0.41 19.45
CA ALA A 239 -1.21 -0.91 19.37
C ALA A 239 -1.26 -2.21 18.55
N GLY A 240 -1.88 -3.26 19.11
CA GLY A 240 -2.22 -4.47 18.39
C GLY A 240 -3.62 -4.35 17.79
N ILE A 241 -3.76 -4.59 16.49
CA ILE A 241 -5.06 -4.57 15.79
C ILE A 241 -5.24 -5.89 15.06
N ALA A 242 -6.27 -6.62 15.45
CA ALA A 242 -6.70 -7.82 14.77
C ALA A 242 -7.84 -7.47 13.80
N VAL A 243 -7.71 -7.90 12.55
CA VAL A 243 -8.70 -7.62 11.50
C VAL A 243 -9.31 -8.89 10.94
N LYS A 244 -10.53 -8.76 10.41
CA LYS A 244 -11.25 -9.83 9.73
C LYS A 244 -10.42 -10.55 8.66
N GLU A 245 -10.52 -11.87 8.61
CA GLU A 245 -9.79 -12.73 7.67
C GLU A 245 -10.13 -12.48 6.19
N THR A 246 -11.27 -11.85 5.91
CA THR A 246 -11.70 -11.51 4.55
C THR A 246 -10.81 -10.47 3.88
N TYR A 247 -10.04 -9.69 4.65
CA TYR A 247 -9.16 -8.65 4.11
C TYR A 247 -7.97 -9.19 3.29
N ARG A 248 -7.65 -10.49 3.39
CA ARG A 248 -6.63 -11.18 2.57
C ARG A 248 -5.30 -10.41 2.46
N LEU A 249 -4.75 -9.90 3.57
CA LEU A 249 -3.60 -8.96 3.58
C LEU A 249 -2.26 -9.52 3.05
N ARG A 250 -2.23 -10.77 2.59
CA ARG A 250 -1.10 -11.40 1.88
C ARG A 250 -1.20 -11.33 0.35
N SER A 251 -2.40 -11.10 -0.22
CA SER A 251 -2.57 -11.11 -1.68
C SER A 251 -2.15 -9.77 -2.30
N LYS A 252 -1.86 -9.77 -3.61
CA LYS A 252 -1.60 -8.53 -4.35
C LYS A 252 -2.82 -7.59 -4.37
N ASP A 253 -4.01 -8.15 -4.21
CA ASP A 253 -5.29 -7.42 -4.18
C ASP A 253 -5.50 -6.65 -2.85
N SER A 254 -4.65 -6.89 -1.84
CA SER A 254 -4.76 -6.22 -0.53
C SER A 254 -4.15 -4.81 -0.48
N ILE A 255 -3.52 -4.33 -1.56
CA ILE A 255 -2.84 -3.03 -1.55
C ILE A 255 -3.82 -1.88 -1.28
N GLU A 256 -5.01 -1.92 -1.86
CA GLU A 256 -6.04 -0.90 -1.63
C GLU A 256 -6.50 -0.90 -0.17
N THR A 257 -6.77 -2.08 0.39
CA THR A 257 -7.10 -2.25 1.81
C THR A 257 -5.99 -1.71 2.71
N LEU A 258 -4.72 -2.06 2.44
CA LEU A 258 -3.58 -1.59 3.21
C LEU A 258 -3.40 -0.07 3.11
N LEU A 259 -3.66 0.52 1.94
CA LEU A 259 -3.64 1.97 1.78
C LEU A 259 -4.75 2.66 2.57
N GLY A 260 -5.96 2.09 2.58
CA GLY A 260 -7.07 2.54 3.44
C GLY A 260 -6.67 2.49 4.91
N MET A 261 -6.12 1.35 5.37
CA MET A 261 -5.61 1.21 6.74
C MET A 261 -4.53 2.26 7.07
N VAL A 262 -3.60 2.54 6.16
CA VAL A 262 -2.59 3.58 6.36
C VAL A 262 -3.23 4.95 6.54
N GLN A 263 -4.27 5.28 5.76
CA GLN A 263 -4.97 6.56 5.86
C GLN A 263 -5.72 6.68 7.19
N ASP A 264 -6.46 5.64 7.57
CA ASP A 264 -7.25 5.63 8.81
C ASP A 264 -6.34 5.69 10.04
N LEU A 265 -5.28 4.87 10.06
CA LEU A 265 -4.36 4.77 11.18
C LEU A 265 -3.38 5.95 11.28
N ALA A 266 -3.18 6.74 10.21
CA ALA A 266 -2.30 7.90 10.25
C ALA A 266 -2.78 9.02 11.18
N GLY A 267 -4.10 9.13 11.38
CA GLY A 267 -4.73 10.16 12.23
C GLY A 267 -5.57 9.59 13.38
N MET A 268 -5.48 8.28 13.61
CA MET A 268 -6.33 7.62 14.60
C MET A 268 -5.96 8.05 16.01
N ASP A 269 -6.99 8.36 16.79
CA ASP A 269 -6.90 8.63 18.23
C ASP A 269 -6.82 7.29 18.99
N GLU A 270 -5.93 7.22 20.00
CA GLU A 270 -5.80 6.03 20.86
C GLU A 270 -7.14 5.70 21.55
N ASP A 271 -7.95 6.73 21.87
CA ASP A 271 -9.27 6.55 22.49
C ASP A 271 -10.28 5.82 21.59
N VAL A 272 -10.10 5.87 20.26
CA VAL A 272 -10.96 5.14 19.32
C VAL A 272 -10.66 3.64 19.39
N LEU A 273 -9.40 3.24 19.59
CA LEU A 273 -9.05 1.83 19.74
C LEU A 273 -9.67 1.20 20.98
N LEU A 274 -9.80 1.97 22.06
CA LEU A 274 -10.40 1.50 23.31
C LEU A 274 -11.90 1.15 23.18
N GLN A 275 -12.55 1.57 22.09
CA GLN A 275 -13.96 1.27 21.82
C GLN A 275 -14.15 -0.10 21.15
N HIS A 276 -13.09 -0.69 20.63
CA HIS A 276 -13.14 -2.00 19.98
C HIS A 276 -13.01 -3.15 20.99
N ALA A 277 -13.47 -4.34 20.59
CA ALA A 277 -13.37 -5.54 21.39
C ALA A 277 -11.90 -5.86 21.72
N GLN A 278 -11.62 -6.17 22.99
CA GLN A 278 -10.29 -6.57 23.45
C GLN A 278 -10.13 -8.09 23.35
N VAL A 279 -8.98 -8.53 22.84
CA VAL A 279 -8.61 -9.94 22.76
C VAL A 279 -7.22 -10.16 23.33
N GLU A 280 -6.97 -11.34 23.88
CA GLU A 280 -5.65 -11.70 24.40
C GLU A 280 -4.74 -12.08 23.24
N TYR A 281 -3.47 -11.67 23.29
CA TYR A 281 -2.45 -12.06 22.31
C TYR A 281 -1.34 -12.85 23.00
N GLY A 282 -0.99 -14.00 22.44
CA GLY A 282 -0.05 -14.91 23.07
C GLY A 282 0.27 -16.11 22.19
N LEU A 283 0.91 -17.13 22.75
CA LEU A 283 1.07 -18.41 22.06
C LEU A 283 -0.31 -19.00 21.78
N ILE A 284 -0.53 -19.49 20.56
CA ILE A 284 -1.84 -20.04 20.15
C ILE A 284 -2.30 -21.13 21.12
N SER A 285 -1.38 -21.98 21.57
CA SER A 285 -1.65 -23.05 22.55
C SER A 285 -2.18 -22.56 23.90
N ASP A 286 -1.93 -21.29 24.23
CA ASP A 286 -2.20 -20.72 25.54
C ASP A 286 -3.47 -19.84 25.49
N VAL A 287 -3.70 -19.15 24.37
CA VAL A 287 -4.80 -18.17 24.24
C VAL A 287 -6.02 -18.72 23.51
N LEU A 288 -5.85 -19.71 22.64
CA LEU A 288 -6.93 -20.30 21.85
C LEU A 288 -7.29 -21.64 22.48
N VAL A 289 -8.21 -21.60 23.45
CA VAL A 289 -8.76 -22.81 24.07
C VAL A 289 -9.60 -23.54 23.02
N GLU A 290 -9.34 -24.82 22.81
CA GLU A 290 -10.25 -25.68 22.05
C GLU A 290 -11.51 -25.82 22.91
N ASP A 291 -12.66 -25.33 22.41
CA ASP A 291 -13.94 -25.67 23.03
C ASP A 291 -14.00 -27.21 23.03
N GLU A 292 -13.93 -27.83 24.21
CA GLU A 292 -14.25 -29.24 24.36
C GLU A 292 -15.65 -29.41 23.77
N GLU A 293 -15.74 -30.14 22.67
CA GLU A 293 -17.00 -30.41 21.97
C GLU A 293 -18.06 -30.76 23.01
N GLU A 294 -19.15 -29.97 23.08
CA GLU A 294 -20.34 -30.37 23.82
C GLU A 294 -20.71 -31.76 23.31
N GLU A 295 -20.52 -32.78 24.15
CA GLU A 295 -20.91 -34.15 23.82
C GLU A 295 -22.35 -34.12 23.32
N PRO A 296 -22.64 -34.69 22.13
CA PRO A 296 -24.01 -34.69 21.64
C PRO A 296 -24.87 -35.44 22.65
N GLU A 297 -25.86 -34.75 23.22
CA GLU A 297 -26.88 -35.34 24.11
C GLU A 297 -27.36 -36.66 23.50
N GLU A 298 -27.10 -37.76 24.22
CA GLU A 298 -27.68 -39.06 23.92
C GLU A 298 -29.20 -38.90 23.89
N GLN A 299 -29.79 -38.92 22.69
CA GLN A 299 -31.23 -39.07 22.55
C GLN A 299 -31.59 -40.46 23.05
N GLU A 300 -32.11 -40.52 24.27
CA GLU A 300 -32.82 -41.66 24.82
C GLU A 300 -33.86 -42.12 23.78
N ALA A 301 -33.64 -43.32 23.24
CA ALA A 301 -34.65 -44.01 22.45
C ALA A 301 -35.81 -44.38 23.37
N GLU A 302 -36.84 -43.53 23.42
CA GLU A 302 -38.13 -43.89 23.97
C GLU A 302 -38.69 -45.08 23.21
N ASN A 303 -38.99 -46.13 23.98
CA ASN A 303 -39.80 -47.26 23.58
C ASN A 303 -41.13 -46.77 23.02
N ASP A 304 -41.56 -47.32 21.87
CA ASP A 304 -42.97 -47.35 21.50
C ASP A 304 -43.39 -48.81 21.27
N GLU A 305 -44.08 -49.35 22.27
CA GLU A 305 -44.90 -50.55 22.18
C GLU A 305 -46.30 -50.15 21.66
N GLY A 306 -46.76 -50.82 20.60
CA GLY A 306 -48.15 -50.82 20.12
C GLY A 306 -48.21 -50.65 18.60
N GLY A 307 -48.80 -51.53 17.78
CA GLY A 307 -49.93 -52.42 17.98
C GLY A 307 -50.90 -52.18 16.80
N GLU A 308 -51.39 -53.26 16.18
CA GLU A 308 -52.42 -53.33 15.11
C GLU A 308 -51.92 -52.98 13.68
N ASP A 309 -52.07 -53.79 12.63
CA ASP A 309 -53.06 -54.83 12.27
C ASP A 309 -52.44 -56.19 11.83
#